data_AF-A0A955P358-F1
#
_entry.id   AF-A0A955P358-F1
#
_cell.length_a   1.000
_cell.length_b   1.000
_cell.length_c   1.000
_cell.angle_alpha   90.00
_cell.angle_beta   90.00
_cell.angle_gamma   90.00
#
_symmetry.space_group_name_H-M   'P 1'
#
loop_
_entity.id
_entity.type
_entity.pdbx_description
1 polymer ?
#
loop_
_entity_poly.entity_id
_entity_poly.type
_entity_poly.pdbx_seq_one_letter_code
_entity_poly.pdbx_strand_id
1 'polypeptide(L)'
;FFKLGAGADIGAWYFHPDYGGLVGGSIYGKLACLASLRGGVITIGAKVGDEFFFSGTGWGGAGIGFCSPEDWLSVSDVRNDDWCLTGDATFGAEYTGSWDIIGPDVNCCD
;
A
#
# COMPACT_ATOMS: atom_id res chain seq x y z
N PHE A 1 18.40 18.73 -0.39
CA PHE A 1 16.94 18.93 -0.27
C PHE A 1 16.33 17.58 0.07
N PHE A 2 15.57 17.49 1.17
CA PHE A 2 14.96 16.26 1.68
C PHE A 2 13.47 16.50 1.82
N LYS A 3 12.65 15.61 1.26
CA LYS A 3 11.19 15.66 1.39
C LYS A 3 10.72 14.40 2.10
N LEU A 4 9.79 14.55 3.03
CA LEU A 4 9.05 13.47 3.68
C LEU A 4 7.58 13.81 3.64
N GLY A 5 6.74 12.79 3.50
CA GLY A 5 5.30 12.91 3.65
C GLY A 5 4.69 11.63 4.18
N ALA A 6 3.48 11.76 4.72
CA ALA A 6 2.69 10.66 5.22
C ALA A 6 1.23 10.84 4.80
N GLY A 7 0.52 9.73 4.61
CA GLY A 7 -0.91 9.67 4.33
C GLY A 7 -1.61 8.74 5.32
N ALA A 8 -2.91 8.95 5.51
CA ALA A 8 -3.77 8.13 6.34
C ALA A 8 -5.13 7.96 5.67
N ASP A 9 -5.66 6.74 5.72
CA ASP A 9 -6.94 6.37 5.13
C ASP A 9 -7.84 5.81 6.24
N ILE A 10 -9.06 6.33 6.36
CA ILE A 10 -10.03 5.87 7.36
C ILE A 10 -11.41 5.80 6.71
N GLY A 11 -12.08 4.67 6.84
CA GLY A 11 -13.45 4.45 6.40
C GLY A 11 -14.23 3.63 7.41
N ALA A 12 -15.54 3.88 7.49
CA ALA A 12 -16.47 3.09 8.29
C ALA A 12 -17.81 2.99 7.56
N TRP A 13 -18.48 1.85 7.68
CA TRP A 13 -19.80 1.66 7.10
C TRP A 13 -20.68 0.78 7.99
N TYR A 14 -21.99 0.91 7.80
CA TYR A 14 -23.01 0.17 8.52
C TYR A 14 -24.19 -0.12 7.59
N PHE A 15 -24.46 -1.40 7.35
CA PHE A 15 -25.55 -1.91 6.52
C PHE A 15 -26.24 -3.05 7.28
N HIS A 16 -27.21 -2.74 8.14
CA HIS A 16 -27.84 -3.73 9.04
C HIS A 16 -28.15 -5.08 8.35
N PRO A 17 -27.63 -6.22 8.86
CA PRO A 17 -26.87 -6.41 10.11
C PRO A 17 -25.33 -6.27 10.00
N ASP A 18 -24.83 -5.94 8.81
CA ASP A 18 -23.41 -5.90 8.45
C ASP A 18 -22.76 -4.57 8.80
N TYR A 19 -21.47 -4.60 9.16
CA TYR A 19 -20.69 -3.38 9.44
C TYR A 19 -19.22 -3.62 9.21
N GLY A 20 -18.45 -2.54 9.06
CA GLY A 20 -17.01 -2.67 8.91
C GLY A 20 -16.29 -1.35 8.87
N GLY A 21 -14.99 -1.45 8.68
CA GLY A 21 -14.11 -0.31 8.57
C GLY A 21 -12.86 -0.62 7.77
N LEU A 22 -12.20 0.46 7.40
CA LEU A 22 -10.95 0.48 6.69
C LEU A 22 -10.01 1.43 7.41
N VAL A 23 -8.76 1.00 7.60
CA VAL A 23 -7.68 1.84 8.11
C VAL A 23 -6.45 1.58 7.25
N GLY A 24 -5.84 2.64 6.76
CA GLY A 24 -4.61 2.58 5.98
C GLY A 24 -3.69 3.75 6.30
N GLY A 25 -2.47 3.62 5.83
CA GLY A 25 -1.47 4.67 5.95
C GLY A 25 -0.34 4.48 4.95
N SER A 26 0.33 5.57 4.63
CA SER A 26 1.49 5.57 3.74
C SER A 26 2.55 6.54 4.22
N ILE A 27 3.80 6.25 3.85
CA ILE A 27 4.94 7.13 4.09
C ILE A 27 5.78 7.19 2.83
N TYR A 28 6.31 8.37 2.51
CA TYR A 28 7.24 8.55 1.39
C TYR A 28 8.36 9.51 1.73
N GLY A 29 9.47 9.34 1.03
CA GLY A 29 10.66 10.17 1.18
C GLY A 29 11.46 10.31 -0.10
N LYS A 30 12.10 11.47 -0.27
CA LYS A 30 13.01 11.77 -1.38
C LYS A 30 14.30 12.37 -0.84
N LEU A 31 15.43 11.74 -1.15
CA LEU A 31 16.78 12.16 -0.79
C LEU A 31 17.53 12.65 -2.03
N ALA A 32 18.01 13.90 -1.95
CA ALA A 32 18.92 14.50 -2.94
C ALA A 32 18.45 14.40 -4.41
N CYS A 33 17.14 14.32 -4.64
CA CYS A 33 16.52 14.13 -5.96
C CYS A 33 16.98 12.88 -6.72
N LEU A 34 17.63 11.93 -6.06
CA LEU A 34 18.21 10.74 -6.68
C LEU A 34 17.70 9.45 -6.07
N ALA A 35 17.27 9.44 -4.81
CA ALA A 35 16.74 8.26 -4.16
C ALA A 35 15.34 8.55 -3.61
N SER A 36 14.39 7.69 -3.95
CA SER A 36 12.99 7.82 -3.60
C SER A 36 12.51 6.51 -2.97
N LEU A 37 11.68 6.61 -1.94
CA LEU A 37 11.03 5.47 -1.30
C LEU A 37 9.59 5.85 -0.97
N ARG A 38 8.65 4.93 -1.18
CA ARG A 38 7.30 5.01 -0.62
C ARG A 38 6.83 3.63 -0.19
N GLY A 39 5.97 3.59 0.81
CA GLY A 39 5.21 2.39 1.12
C GLY A 39 3.85 2.75 1.67
N GLY A 40 2.93 1.82 1.55
CA GLY A 40 1.57 1.95 2.04
C GLY A 40 1.03 0.62 2.53
N VAL A 41 0.15 0.68 3.52
CA VAL A 41 -0.61 -0.46 4.01
C VAL A 41 -2.08 -0.04 4.11
N ILE A 42 -2.97 -0.94 3.72
CA ILE A 42 -4.41 -0.78 3.91
C ILE A 42 -4.97 -2.05 4.51
N THR A 43 -5.82 -1.88 5.51
CA THR A 43 -6.49 -2.98 6.20
C THR A 43 -7.97 -2.72 6.22
N ILE A 44 -8.74 -3.77 5.96
CA ILE A 44 -10.19 -3.76 5.95
C ILE A 44 -10.68 -4.87 6.88
N GLY A 45 -11.73 -4.58 7.65
CA GLY A 45 -12.39 -5.54 8.51
C GLY A 45 -13.90 -5.36 8.42
N ALA A 46 -14.64 -6.45 8.33
CA ALA A 46 -16.09 -6.43 8.26
C ALA A 46 -16.71 -7.60 9.04
N LYS A 47 -17.93 -7.38 9.52
CA LYS A 47 -18.87 -8.42 9.93
C LYS A 47 -19.97 -8.49 8.89
N VAL A 48 -20.19 -9.67 8.32
CA VAL A 48 -21.27 -9.96 7.37
C VAL A 48 -22.07 -11.13 7.93
N GLY A 49 -23.32 -10.89 8.33
CA GLY A 49 -24.09 -11.87 9.10
C GLY A 49 -23.37 -12.23 10.41
N ASP A 50 -23.00 -13.50 10.59
CA ASP A 50 -22.24 -14.02 11.74
C ASP A 50 -20.74 -14.23 11.45
N GLU A 51 -20.30 -13.92 10.23
CA GLU A 51 -18.92 -14.11 9.80
C GLU A 51 -18.10 -12.83 9.96
N PHE A 52 -16.81 -13.01 10.27
CA PHE A 52 -15.84 -11.93 10.30
C PHE A 52 -14.85 -12.12 9.15
N PHE A 53 -14.67 -11.05 8.39
CA PHE A 53 -13.69 -10.93 7.32
C PHE A 53 -12.65 -9.90 7.72
N PHE A 54 -11.38 -10.23 7.48
CA PHE A 54 -10.30 -9.25 7.48
C PHE A 54 -9.46 -9.41 6.22
N SER A 55 -9.04 -8.32 5.62
CA SER A 55 -8.04 -8.33 4.56
C SER A 55 -7.07 -7.18 4.77
N GLY A 56 -5.79 -7.44 4.57
CA GLY A 56 -4.74 -6.44 4.65
C GLY A 56 -3.82 -6.59 3.46
N THR A 57 -3.49 -5.49 2.81
CA THR A 57 -2.47 -5.46 1.76
C THR A 57 -1.47 -4.35 2.05
N GLY A 58 -0.24 -4.59 1.67
CA GLY A 58 0.83 -3.62 1.78
C GLY A 58 1.70 -3.64 0.54
N TRP A 59 2.32 -2.51 0.29
CA TRP A 59 3.24 -2.34 -0.83
C TRP A 59 4.36 -1.38 -0.45
N GLY A 60 5.49 -1.52 -1.14
CA GLY A 60 6.63 -0.64 -1.05
C GLY A 60 7.25 -0.46 -2.44
N GLY A 61 7.69 0.74 -2.74
CA GLY A 61 8.40 1.08 -3.96
C GLY A 61 9.65 1.89 -3.62
N ALA A 62 10.75 1.58 -4.30
CA ALA A 62 11.99 2.34 -4.23
C ALA A 62 12.45 2.69 -5.64
N GLY A 63 13.11 3.82 -5.78
CA GLY A 63 13.61 4.26 -7.07
C GLY A 63 14.87 5.11 -6.98
N ILE A 64 15.67 5.05 -8.05
CA ILE A 64 16.84 5.90 -8.25
C ILE A 64 16.68 6.72 -9.53
N GLY A 65 16.88 8.03 -9.44
CA GLY A 65 16.73 8.97 -10.55
C GLY A 65 15.73 10.09 -10.24
N PHE A 66 15.14 10.65 -11.29
CA PHE A 66 14.22 11.79 -11.19
C PHE A 66 12.78 11.38 -10.81
N CYS A 67 12.63 10.31 -10.03
CA CYS A 67 11.34 9.76 -9.60
C CYS A 67 10.50 10.74 -8.77
N SER A 68 9.18 10.61 -8.84
CA SER A 68 8.18 11.43 -8.14
C SER A 68 7.40 10.59 -7.12
N PRO A 69 8.02 10.22 -5.97
CA PRO A 69 7.40 9.35 -4.97
C PRO A 69 6.12 9.94 -4.36
N GLU A 70 5.93 11.26 -4.43
CA GLU A 70 4.68 11.93 -4.07
C GLU A 70 3.45 11.42 -4.86
N ASP A 71 3.65 10.93 -6.09
CA ASP A 71 2.58 10.48 -6.98
C ASP A 71 2.38 8.95 -6.96
N TRP A 72 3.26 8.21 -6.28
CA TRP A 72 3.14 6.75 -6.17
C TRP A 72 1.98 6.34 -5.24
N LEU A 73 0.75 6.18 -5.74
CA LEU A 73 -0.39 5.74 -4.90
C LEU A 73 -0.51 4.21 -4.86
N SER A 74 0.14 3.54 -5.80
CA SER A 74 0.13 2.09 -6.01
C SER A 74 1.45 1.62 -6.61
N VAL A 75 1.67 0.30 -6.63
CA VAL A 75 2.79 -0.31 -7.37
C VAL A 75 2.78 0.02 -8.85
N SER A 76 1.60 0.14 -9.46
CA SER A 76 1.49 0.56 -10.86
C SER A 76 2.11 1.93 -11.09
N ASP A 77 1.95 2.85 -10.14
CA ASP A 77 2.50 4.20 -10.25
C ASP A 77 4.03 4.19 -10.08
N VAL A 78 4.58 3.28 -9.27
CA VAL A 78 6.03 3.08 -9.11
C VAL A 78 6.65 2.58 -10.42
N ARG A 79 5.98 1.66 -11.13
CA ARG A 79 6.49 1.05 -12.38
C ARG A 79 6.38 1.97 -13.58
N ASN A 80 5.42 2.89 -13.58
CA ASN A 80 5.18 3.82 -14.69
C ASN A 80 5.79 5.23 -14.43
N ASP A 81 6.70 5.37 -13.46
CA ASP A 81 7.34 6.65 -13.17
C ASP A 81 8.47 6.94 -14.18
N ASP A 82 8.42 8.11 -14.79
CA ASP A 82 9.31 8.50 -15.87
C ASP A 82 10.73 8.80 -15.37
N TRP A 83 11.74 8.38 -16.13
CA TRP A 83 13.16 8.70 -15.91
C TRP A 83 13.69 8.26 -14.53
N CYS A 84 13.31 7.07 -14.10
CA CYS A 84 13.86 6.43 -12.91
C CYS A 84 13.95 4.92 -13.06
N LEU A 85 14.95 4.34 -12.39
CA LEU A 85 15.01 2.89 -12.18
C LEU A 85 14.25 2.58 -10.91
N THR A 86 13.19 1.78 -10.99
CA THR A 86 12.35 1.45 -9.83
C THR A 86 12.32 -0.05 -9.54
N GLY A 87 11.91 -0.36 -8.32
CA GLY A 87 11.58 -1.70 -7.87
C GLY A 87 10.50 -1.61 -6.79
N ASP A 88 9.70 -2.65 -6.69
CA ASP A 88 8.56 -2.73 -5.79
C ASP A 88 8.44 -4.08 -5.09
N ALA A 89 7.73 -4.07 -3.97
CA ALA A 89 7.34 -5.25 -3.24
C ALA A 89 5.90 -5.12 -2.77
N THR A 90 5.16 -6.22 -2.75
CA THR A 90 3.82 -6.32 -2.19
C THR A 90 3.72 -7.47 -1.20
N PHE A 91 2.75 -7.40 -0.31
CA PHE A 91 2.38 -8.49 0.58
C PHE A 91 0.90 -8.35 0.95
N GLY A 92 0.26 -9.45 1.36
CA GLY A 92 -1.08 -9.37 1.92
C GLY A 92 -1.42 -10.55 2.81
N ALA A 93 -2.51 -10.40 3.55
CA ALA A 93 -3.09 -11.44 4.37
C ALA A 93 -4.60 -11.30 4.40
N GLU A 94 -5.31 -12.42 4.42
CA GLU A 94 -6.76 -12.47 4.55
C GLU A 94 -7.15 -13.40 5.71
N TYR A 95 -8.25 -13.08 6.39
CA TYR A 95 -8.90 -13.95 7.35
C TYR A 95 -10.36 -14.14 6.97
N THR A 96 -10.72 -15.39 6.68
CA THR A 96 -12.10 -15.84 6.48
C THR A 96 -12.24 -17.22 7.16
N GLY A 97 -12.40 -17.22 8.48
CA GLY A 97 -12.40 -18.45 9.32
C GLY A 97 -11.04 -19.12 9.49
N SER A 98 -10.04 -18.76 8.67
CA SER A 98 -8.62 -19.09 8.82
C SER A 98 -7.77 -18.03 8.14
N TRP A 99 -6.48 -17.93 8.49
CA TRP A 99 -5.54 -17.00 7.88
C TRP A 99 -4.96 -17.57 6.58
N ASP A 100 -4.98 -16.76 5.52
CA ASP A 100 -4.25 -16.99 4.28
C ASP A 100 -3.27 -15.85 4.02
N ILE A 101 -2.10 -16.19 3.48
CA ILE A 101 -1.08 -15.21 3.10
C ILE A 101 -1.20 -15.00 1.60
N ILE A 102 -1.57 -13.79 1.21
CA ILE A 102 -1.53 -13.38 -0.19
C ILE A 102 -0.05 -13.15 -0.51
N GLY A 103 0.47 -14.03 -1.38
CA GLY A 103 1.90 -14.22 -1.58
C GLY A 103 2.65 -12.91 -1.81
N PRO A 104 3.81 -12.73 -1.14
CA PRO A 104 4.63 -11.56 -1.39
C PRO A 104 5.18 -11.61 -2.82
N ASP A 105 5.08 -10.49 -3.51
CA ASP A 105 5.61 -10.34 -4.86
C ASP A 105 6.66 -9.23 -4.86
N VAL A 106 7.78 -9.47 -5.51
CA VAL A 106 8.89 -8.52 -5.60
C VAL A 106 9.26 -8.38 -7.06
N ASN A 107 9.20 -7.17 -7.57
CA ASN A 107 9.57 -6.87 -8.94
C ASN A 107 10.65 -5.81 -8.96
N CYS A 108 11.62 -6.02 -9.85
CA CYS A 108 12.71 -5.10 -10.07
C CYS A 108 12.90 -4.92 -11.58
N CYS A 109 13.20 -3.68 -11.98
CA CYS A 109 13.73 -3.31 -13.30
C CYS A 109 12.76 -3.52 -14.49
N ASP A 110 12.24 -2.41 -15.01
CA ASP A 110 12.05 -2.19 -16.46
C ASP A 110 13.23 -1.35 -17.01
#